data_AF-A0A099P5L8-F1
#
_entry.id   AF-A0A099P5L8-F1
#
_cell.length_a   1.000
_cell.length_b   1.000
_cell.length_c   1.000
_cell.angle_alpha   90.00
_cell.angle_beta   90.00
_cell.angle_gamma   90.00
#
_symmetry.space_group_name_H-M   'P 1'
#
loop_
_entity.id
_entity.type
_entity.pdbx_description
1 polymer ?
#
loop_
_entity_poly.entity_id
_entity_poly.type
_entity_poly.pdbx_seq_one_letter_code
_entity_poly.pdbx_strand_id
1 'polypeptide(L)'
;MNRILIIGPPKVDMVEFVKRVFDQTLPSLPSVPKGEQNGVICEGLTIDNKYCCIEIDVFIDQTEDTTLESYDECVKELMSPEIQELRENVPFIIFIYLDSEVLEAHNQALSELEEQIKHDYVHANQDAGFEKILVHRLLYSERNLEKQTDELREEIVLFPWPAITKKTHAPLGEANKTIDKDSLDEMRLDSLERDMNMLRTARANHLYSGEKNLSAEEKGLRLQKISRAAFSVNRSLVNTFKYAKQDQLYVHQLNNEITKVSFSEDPDKLAIGALKGLINEKDLLISPDNFIENKDFLNVLHKTYSDHAHKDQAYIYDALNYANNHMALSDYKKILKYMDERPETQNTVGYVLVDNKGAIVPDSYEQNDTYTLCNIDGIIKLSDFMAEKLQENL
;
A
#
# COMPACT_ATOMS: atom_id res chain seq x y z
N MET A 1 -2.28 -24.12 9.24
CA MET A 1 -2.97 -23.97 7.94
C MET A 1 -3.72 -22.67 8.00
N ASN A 2 -3.64 -21.83 6.96
CA ASN A 2 -4.28 -20.52 7.00
C ASN A 2 -5.77 -20.66 6.69
N ARG A 3 -6.61 -19.92 7.41
CA ARG A 3 -8.06 -20.01 7.29
C ARG A 3 -8.69 -18.62 7.26
N ILE A 4 -9.67 -18.45 6.38
CA ILE A 4 -10.52 -17.26 6.31
C ILE A 4 -11.97 -17.70 6.52
N LEU A 5 -12.74 -16.96 7.29
CA LEU A 5 -14.20 -17.10 7.35
C LEU A 5 -14.85 -15.94 6.60
N ILE A 6 -15.77 -16.23 5.68
CA ILE A 6 -16.54 -15.21 4.95
C ILE A 6 -18.01 -15.42 5.25
N ILE A 7 -18.66 -14.37 5.77
CA ILE A 7 -20.06 -14.35 6.15
C ILE A 7 -20.77 -13.33 5.28
N GLY A 8 -21.85 -13.72 4.62
CA GLY A 8 -22.60 -12.81 3.76
C GLY A 8 -24.05 -13.25 3.52
N PRO A 9 -24.88 -12.39 2.93
CA PRO A 9 -26.29 -12.71 2.75
C PRO A 9 -26.49 -13.66 1.58
N PRO A 10 -27.61 -14.42 1.55
CA PRO A 10 -27.90 -15.39 0.49
C PRO A 10 -28.05 -14.75 -0.90
N LYS A 11 -28.22 -13.43 -0.95
CA LYS A 11 -28.25 -12.62 -2.17
C LYS A 11 -26.89 -12.45 -2.84
N VAL A 12 -25.78 -12.83 -2.21
CA VAL A 12 -24.43 -12.81 -2.80
C VAL A 12 -24.04 -14.23 -3.19
N ASP A 13 -23.44 -14.40 -4.37
CA ASP A 13 -22.80 -15.67 -4.74
C ASP A 13 -21.39 -15.69 -4.16
N MET A 14 -21.28 -16.26 -2.96
CA MET A 14 -20.05 -16.27 -2.16
C MET A 14 -18.99 -17.16 -2.79
N VAL A 15 -19.38 -18.26 -3.42
CA VAL A 15 -18.45 -19.14 -4.14
C VAL A 15 -17.86 -18.43 -5.36
N GLU A 16 -18.69 -17.70 -6.12
CA GLU A 16 -18.20 -16.87 -7.24
C GLU A 16 -17.34 -15.71 -6.75
N PHE A 17 -17.69 -15.10 -5.61
CA PHE A 17 -16.85 -14.10 -4.97
C PHE A 17 -15.47 -14.66 -4.62
N VAL A 18 -15.40 -15.83 -3.97
CA VAL A 18 -14.14 -16.51 -3.63
C VAL A 18 -13.33 -16.87 -4.88
N LYS A 19 -13.96 -17.38 -5.95
CA LYS A 19 -13.28 -17.65 -7.23
C LYS A 19 -12.53 -16.43 -7.74
N ARG A 20 -13.17 -15.27 -7.67
CA ARG A 20 -12.60 -14.01 -8.10
C ARG A 20 -11.48 -13.58 -7.18
N VAL A 21 -11.65 -13.62 -5.86
CA VAL A 21 -10.58 -13.25 -4.91
C VAL A 21 -9.31 -14.08 -5.13
N PHE A 22 -9.42 -15.37 -5.46
CA PHE A 22 -8.27 -16.27 -5.56
C PHE A 22 -7.82 -16.58 -7.00
N ASP A 23 -8.38 -15.91 -8.02
CA ASP A 23 -8.12 -16.13 -9.46
C ASP A 23 -8.15 -17.61 -9.89
N GLN A 24 -9.04 -18.39 -9.27
CA GLN A 24 -9.12 -19.84 -9.52
C GLN A 24 -9.99 -20.14 -10.74
N THR A 25 -9.43 -20.82 -11.75
CA THR A 25 -10.21 -21.35 -12.88
C THR A 25 -10.97 -22.62 -12.49
N LEU A 26 -12.29 -22.62 -12.64
CA LEU A 26 -13.18 -23.78 -12.46
C LEU A 26 -12.62 -25.03 -13.15
N PRO A 27 -12.24 -26.08 -12.37
CA PRO A 27 -13.22 -26.93 -11.69
C PRO A 27 -12.92 -27.24 -10.20
N SER A 28 -12.02 -26.51 -9.54
CA SER A 28 -11.53 -26.85 -8.19
C SER A 28 -12.45 -26.49 -7.01
N LEU A 29 -13.49 -25.68 -7.22
CA LEU A 29 -14.34 -25.14 -6.17
C LEU A 29 -15.72 -25.82 -6.12
N PRO A 30 -16.35 -25.93 -4.93
CA PRO A 30 -17.67 -26.56 -4.76
C PRO A 30 -18.72 -25.92 -5.68
N SER A 31 -19.44 -26.74 -6.45
CA SER A 31 -20.55 -26.27 -7.30
C SER A 31 -21.86 -26.21 -6.50
N VAL A 32 -21.95 -25.26 -5.57
CA VAL A 32 -23.11 -25.08 -4.69
C VAL A 32 -23.95 -23.88 -5.15
N PRO A 33 -25.28 -24.04 -5.34
CA PRO A 33 -26.14 -22.95 -5.80
C PRO A 33 -26.12 -21.73 -4.89
N LYS A 34 -26.25 -20.54 -5.49
CA LYS A 34 -26.42 -19.28 -4.76
C LYS A 34 -27.60 -19.37 -3.78
N GLY A 35 -27.35 -19.01 -2.52
CA GLY A 35 -28.33 -19.07 -1.42
C GLY A 35 -28.37 -20.39 -0.64
N GLU A 36 -27.57 -21.39 -1.03
CA GLU A 36 -27.40 -22.66 -0.31
C GLU A 36 -25.92 -22.88 0.09
N GLN A 37 -25.15 -21.79 0.19
CA GLN A 37 -23.69 -21.84 0.35
C GLN A 37 -23.25 -21.80 1.82
N ASN A 38 -24.20 -21.95 2.75
CA ASN A 38 -23.95 -22.01 4.18
C ASN A 38 -23.09 -23.23 4.55
N GLY A 39 -22.00 -23.02 5.30
CA GLY A 39 -21.09 -24.09 5.72
C GLY A 39 -20.22 -24.67 4.61
N VAL A 40 -20.12 -24.02 3.45
CA VAL A 40 -19.25 -24.48 2.35
C VAL A 40 -17.79 -24.22 2.69
N ILE A 41 -16.93 -25.22 2.49
CA ILE A 41 -15.48 -25.09 2.68
C ILE A 41 -14.78 -25.19 1.32
N CYS A 42 -13.97 -24.19 1.01
CA CYS A 42 -13.13 -24.11 -0.16
C CYS A 42 -11.68 -24.34 0.24
N GLU A 43 -11.17 -25.56 0.04
CA GLU A 43 -9.86 -25.98 0.52
C GLU A 43 -8.73 -25.72 -0.50
N GLY A 44 -7.52 -25.48 0.01
CA GLY A 44 -6.31 -25.47 -0.81
C GLY A 44 -6.24 -24.32 -1.83
N LEU A 45 -6.88 -23.19 -1.53
CA LEU A 45 -6.84 -22.02 -2.39
C LEU A 45 -5.47 -21.35 -2.26
N THR A 46 -4.88 -20.97 -3.40
CA THR A 46 -3.55 -20.39 -3.41
C THR A 46 -3.58 -18.96 -3.91
N ILE A 47 -2.99 -18.04 -3.16
CA ILE A 47 -2.53 -16.76 -3.71
C ILE A 47 -1.03 -16.88 -3.96
N ASP A 48 -0.66 -16.83 -5.24
CA ASP A 48 0.71 -16.94 -5.69
C ASP A 48 1.16 -15.63 -6.34
N ASN A 49 2.18 -15.01 -5.77
CA ASN A 49 2.82 -13.82 -6.32
C ASN A 49 4.34 -13.97 -6.39
N LYS A 50 5.02 -12.91 -6.83
CA LYS A 50 6.48 -12.90 -6.97
C LYS A 50 7.25 -13.20 -5.67
N TYR A 51 6.66 -12.91 -4.52
CA TYR A 51 7.32 -12.91 -3.21
C TYR A 51 6.94 -14.12 -2.35
N CYS A 52 5.70 -14.62 -2.48
CA CYS A 52 5.19 -15.70 -1.67
C CYS A 52 4.10 -16.51 -2.38
N CYS A 53 3.93 -17.73 -1.90
CA CYS A 53 2.75 -18.55 -2.13
C CYS A 53 2.08 -18.79 -0.78
N ILE A 54 0.80 -18.46 -0.69
CA ILE A 54 -0.03 -18.60 0.52
C ILE A 54 -1.14 -19.57 0.17
N GLU A 55 -1.22 -20.68 0.90
CA GLU A 55 -2.32 -21.64 0.82
C GLU A 55 -3.31 -21.35 1.94
N ILE A 56 -4.59 -21.24 1.60
CA ILE A 56 -5.68 -20.76 2.45
C ILE A 56 -6.92 -21.64 2.24
N ASP A 57 -7.55 -22.05 3.33
CA ASP A 57 -8.90 -22.57 3.30
C ASP A 57 -9.90 -21.45 3.57
N VAL A 58 -10.97 -21.39 2.79
CA VAL A 58 -12.04 -20.41 2.96
C VAL A 58 -13.31 -21.11 3.41
N PHE A 59 -13.77 -20.75 4.61
CA PHE A 59 -15.05 -21.16 5.18
C PHE A 59 -16.09 -20.12 4.77
N ILE A 60 -17.20 -20.56 4.18
CA ILE A 60 -18.31 -19.71 3.78
C ILE A 60 -19.47 -19.98 4.72
N ASP A 61 -20.02 -18.91 5.26
CA ASP A 61 -21.21 -18.91 6.08
C ASP A 61 -22.21 -17.87 5.57
N GLN A 62 -23.48 -18.06 5.89
CA GLN A 62 -24.56 -17.19 5.41
C GLN A 62 -25.46 -16.71 6.53
N THR A 63 -25.81 -15.42 6.47
CA THR A 63 -26.90 -14.89 7.28
C THR A 63 -28.25 -15.39 6.75
N GLU A 64 -29.29 -15.35 7.57
CA GLU A 64 -30.65 -15.68 7.10
C GLU A 64 -31.11 -14.69 6.01
N ASP A 65 -30.89 -13.39 6.22
CA ASP A 65 -31.23 -12.34 5.26
C ASP A 65 -30.25 -11.15 5.28
N THR A 66 -30.69 -9.97 4.84
CA THR A 66 -29.86 -8.74 4.76
C THR A 66 -30.07 -7.77 5.92
N THR A 67 -30.83 -8.14 6.95
CA THR A 67 -31.18 -7.29 8.09
C THR A 67 -30.11 -7.29 9.17
N LEU A 68 -30.06 -6.22 9.97
CA LEU A 68 -29.16 -6.12 11.13
C LEU A 68 -29.36 -7.28 12.12
N GLU A 69 -30.61 -7.71 12.34
CA GLU A 69 -30.96 -8.79 13.28
C GLU A 69 -30.27 -10.11 12.89
N SER A 70 -30.29 -10.48 11.60
CA SER A 70 -29.61 -11.69 11.12
C SER A 70 -28.09 -11.62 11.28
N TYR A 71 -27.48 -10.45 11.08
CA TYR A 71 -26.04 -10.30 11.31
C TYR A 71 -25.68 -10.34 12.80
N ASP A 72 -26.50 -9.73 13.67
CA ASP A 72 -26.34 -9.77 15.12
C ASP A 72 -26.46 -11.21 15.65
N GLU A 73 -27.33 -12.03 15.07
CA GLU A 73 -27.44 -13.45 15.41
C GLU A 73 -26.17 -14.23 15.04
N CYS A 74 -25.60 -14.01 13.86
CA CYS A 74 -24.30 -14.60 13.49
C CYS A 74 -23.19 -14.17 14.46
N VAL A 75 -23.14 -12.89 14.86
CA VAL A 75 -22.14 -12.45 15.85
C VAL A 75 -22.38 -13.11 17.21
N LYS A 76 -23.63 -13.23 17.67
CA LYS A 76 -23.94 -13.94 18.92
C LYS A 76 -23.50 -15.40 18.88
N GLU A 77 -23.72 -16.10 17.76
CA GLU A 77 -23.25 -17.47 17.57
C GLU A 77 -21.73 -17.54 17.57
N LEU A 78 -21.05 -16.63 16.86
CA LEU A 78 -19.59 -16.55 16.87
C LEU A 78 -19.02 -16.19 18.24
N MET A 79 -19.76 -15.48 19.09
CA MET A 79 -19.36 -15.15 20.47
C MET A 79 -19.63 -16.30 21.46
N SER A 80 -20.34 -17.35 21.02
CA SER A 80 -20.70 -18.47 21.89
C SER A 80 -19.47 -19.31 22.26
N PRO A 81 -19.43 -19.90 23.48
CA PRO A 81 -18.35 -20.80 23.88
C PRO A 81 -18.18 -22.01 22.95
N GLU A 82 -19.26 -22.47 22.33
CA GLU A 82 -19.28 -23.64 21.45
C GLU A 82 -18.44 -23.45 20.19
N ILE A 83 -18.28 -22.20 19.73
CA ILE A 83 -17.54 -21.84 18.51
C ILE A 83 -16.10 -21.35 18.83
N GLN A 84 -15.64 -21.49 20.08
CA GLN A 84 -14.30 -21.06 20.50
C GLN A 84 -13.19 -21.68 19.64
N GLU A 85 -13.27 -22.99 19.33
CA GLU A 85 -12.26 -23.67 18.50
C GLU A 85 -12.11 -23.01 17.12
N LEU A 86 -13.21 -22.53 16.52
CA LEU A 86 -13.16 -21.81 15.26
C LEU A 86 -12.43 -20.46 15.42
N ARG A 87 -12.74 -19.70 16.47
CA ARG A 87 -12.10 -18.40 16.77
C ARG A 87 -10.61 -18.52 17.02
N GLU A 88 -10.17 -19.61 17.65
CA GLU A 88 -8.75 -19.88 17.90
C GLU A 88 -7.95 -20.17 16.61
N ASN A 89 -8.63 -20.52 15.52
CA ASN A 89 -8.00 -20.99 14.28
C ASN A 89 -8.28 -20.11 13.05
N VAL A 90 -9.12 -19.08 13.16
CA VAL A 90 -9.49 -18.20 12.05
C VAL A 90 -9.15 -16.75 12.41
N PRO A 91 -7.97 -16.25 12.01
CA PRO A 91 -7.54 -14.88 12.34
C PRO A 91 -8.05 -13.82 11.36
N PHE A 92 -8.73 -14.22 10.28
CA PHE A 92 -9.23 -13.32 9.25
C PHE A 92 -10.69 -13.67 8.95
N ILE A 93 -11.59 -12.77 9.29
CA ILE A 93 -13.03 -12.88 9.05
C ILE A 93 -13.48 -11.74 8.15
N ILE A 94 -14.37 -12.03 7.21
CA ILE A 94 -14.91 -11.07 6.26
C ILE A 94 -16.43 -11.07 6.38
N PHE A 95 -17.01 -9.92 6.72
CA PHE A 95 -18.45 -9.71 6.66
C PHE A 95 -18.80 -8.95 5.39
N ILE A 96 -19.72 -9.49 4.60
CA ILE A 96 -20.21 -8.90 3.36
C ILE A 96 -21.60 -8.32 3.58
N TYR A 97 -21.77 -7.03 3.29
CA TYR A 97 -23.02 -6.28 3.42
C TYR A 97 -23.52 -5.82 2.05
N LEU A 98 -24.83 -5.65 1.91
CA LEU A 98 -25.45 -5.04 0.73
C LEU A 98 -26.01 -3.64 1.02
N ASP A 99 -26.06 -3.24 2.28
CA ASP A 99 -26.64 -2.00 2.77
C ASP A 99 -25.65 -1.31 3.73
N SER A 100 -25.34 -0.05 3.45
CA SER A 100 -24.42 0.74 4.26
C SER A 100 -25.00 1.08 5.64
N GLU A 101 -26.32 1.26 5.76
CA GLU A 101 -26.96 1.57 7.05
C GLU A 101 -26.87 0.38 8.01
N VAL A 102 -27.05 -0.84 7.47
CA VAL A 102 -26.90 -2.08 8.24
C VAL A 102 -25.45 -2.27 8.68
N LEU A 103 -24.49 -2.03 7.78
CA LEU A 103 -23.06 -2.08 8.12
C LEU A 103 -22.72 -1.10 9.23
N GLU A 104 -23.16 0.15 9.10
CA GLU A 104 -22.89 1.20 10.09
C GLU A 104 -23.47 0.85 11.47
N ALA A 105 -24.71 0.36 11.51
CA ALA A 105 -25.37 -0.06 12.74
C ALA A 105 -24.69 -1.29 13.38
N HIS A 106 -24.12 -2.19 12.57
CA HIS A 106 -23.49 -3.42 13.03
C HIS A 106 -22.05 -3.22 13.55
N ASN A 107 -21.43 -2.05 13.31
CA ASN A 107 -20.03 -1.78 13.68
C ASN A 107 -19.69 -2.02 15.15
N GLN A 108 -20.61 -1.71 16.07
CA GLN A 108 -20.37 -1.91 17.50
C GLN A 108 -20.23 -3.40 17.84
N ALA A 109 -21.15 -4.24 17.38
CA ALA A 109 -21.11 -5.69 17.63
C ALA A 109 -19.87 -6.34 17.00
N LEU A 110 -19.46 -5.90 15.81
CA LEU A 110 -18.23 -6.37 15.18
C LEU A 110 -16.97 -6.00 15.96
N SER A 111 -16.95 -4.83 16.59
CA SER A 111 -15.81 -4.39 17.40
C SER A 111 -15.67 -5.26 18.66
N GLU A 112 -16.80 -5.65 19.26
CA GLU A 112 -16.83 -6.58 20.40
C GLU A 112 -16.38 -7.99 19.99
N LEU A 113 -16.82 -8.46 18.82
CA LEU A 113 -16.36 -9.72 18.24
C LEU A 113 -14.86 -9.73 17.97
N GLU A 114 -14.33 -8.65 17.40
CA GLU A 114 -12.91 -8.52 17.08
C GLU A 114 -12.03 -8.64 18.34
N GLU A 115 -12.42 -8.01 19.45
CA GLU A 115 -11.73 -8.14 20.73
C GLU A 115 -11.81 -9.56 21.32
N GLN A 116 -12.96 -10.23 21.17
CA GLN A 116 -13.10 -11.62 21.65
C GLN A 116 -12.25 -12.60 20.85
N ILE A 117 -12.23 -12.49 19.51
CA ILE A 117 -11.37 -13.33 18.66
C ILE A 117 -9.91 -13.02 18.99
N LYS A 118 -9.55 -11.75 19.21
CA LYS A 118 -8.21 -11.35 19.64
C LYS A 118 -7.79 -12.04 20.92
N HIS A 119 -8.66 -12.03 21.92
CA HIS A 119 -8.42 -12.72 23.17
C HIS A 119 -8.18 -14.22 22.94
N ASP A 120 -9.09 -14.91 22.25
CA ASP A 120 -9.06 -16.37 22.11
C ASP A 120 -7.90 -16.84 21.22
N TYR A 121 -7.68 -16.19 20.08
CA TYR A 121 -6.60 -16.53 19.16
C TYR A 121 -5.23 -16.24 19.76
N VAL A 122 -5.02 -15.09 20.40
CA VAL A 122 -3.73 -14.78 21.05
C VAL A 122 -3.46 -15.77 22.17
N HIS A 123 -4.48 -16.12 22.96
CA HIS A 123 -4.34 -17.12 24.01
C HIS A 123 -3.98 -18.51 23.47
N ALA A 124 -4.58 -18.95 22.35
CA ALA A 124 -4.27 -20.22 21.72
C ALA A 124 -2.91 -20.24 21.00
N ASN A 125 -2.41 -19.08 20.56
CA ASN A 125 -1.20 -18.96 19.73
C ASN A 125 -0.07 -18.16 20.40
N GLN A 126 -0.02 -18.11 21.74
CA GLN A 126 0.97 -17.33 22.51
C GLN A 126 2.43 -17.61 22.09
N ASP A 127 2.75 -18.87 21.77
CA ASP A 127 4.10 -19.28 21.35
C ASP A 127 4.47 -18.83 19.92
N ALA A 128 3.48 -18.48 19.10
CA ALA A 128 3.68 -18.05 17.72
C ALA A 128 4.05 -16.55 17.59
N GLY A 129 3.95 -15.78 18.67
CA GLY A 129 4.21 -14.33 18.66
C GLY A 129 3.29 -13.55 17.70
N PHE A 130 2.14 -14.13 17.37
CA PHE A 130 1.21 -13.61 16.38
C PHE A 130 -0.01 -12.99 17.07
N GLU A 131 -0.20 -11.69 16.89
CA GLU A 131 -1.27 -10.93 17.56
C GLU A 131 -2.24 -10.25 16.59
N LYS A 132 -2.11 -10.45 15.27
CA LYS A 132 -2.93 -9.74 14.27
C LYS A 132 -4.18 -10.53 13.94
N ILE A 133 -5.34 -9.90 14.14
CA ILE A 133 -6.64 -10.41 13.68
C ILE A 133 -7.28 -9.33 12.84
N LEU A 134 -8.05 -9.73 11.85
CA LEU A 134 -8.76 -8.82 10.97
C LEU A 134 -10.21 -9.26 10.81
N VAL A 135 -11.13 -8.40 11.23
CA VAL A 135 -12.56 -8.49 10.89
C VAL A 135 -12.83 -7.47 9.79
N HIS A 136 -12.71 -7.90 8.53
CA HIS A 136 -12.92 -7.05 7.36
C HIS A 136 -14.41 -6.85 7.11
N ARG A 137 -14.79 -5.62 6.74
CA ARG A 137 -16.18 -5.18 6.51
C ARG A 137 -16.32 -4.74 5.06
N LEU A 138 -17.01 -5.53 4.24
CA LEU A 138 -17.12 -5.30 2.80
C LEU A 138 -18.54 -4.90 2.41
N LEU A 139 -18.74 -3.68 1.91
CA LEU A 139 -19.99 -3.28 1.27
C LEU A 139 -20.01 -3.75 -0.19
N TYR A 140 -20.60 -4.91 -0.47
CA TYR A 140 -20.60 -5.55 -1.78
C TYR A 140 -21.38 -4.77 -2.84
N SER A 141 -20.77 -4.65 -4.03
CA SER A 141 -21.39 -4.04 -5.19
C SER A 141 -20.97 -4.79 -6.45
N GLU A 142 -21.94 -5.37 -7.18
CA GLU A 142 -21.67 -6.05 -8.46
C GLU A 142 -20.95 -5.14 -9.47
N ARG A 143 -21.20 -3.82 -9.42
CA ARG A 143 -20.57 -2.84 -10.30
C ARG A 143 -19.09 -2.64 -10.00
N ASN A 144 -18.67 -2.88 -8.76
CA ASN A 144 -17.30 -2.68 -8.30
C ASN A 144 -16.61 -4.00 -7.92
N LEU A 145 -17.22 -5.14 -8.27
CA LEU A 145 -16.81 -6.45 -7.77
C LEU A 145 -15.35 -6.77 -8.08
N GLU A 146 -14.87 -6.49 -9.30
CA GLU A 146 -13.48 -6.72 -9.70
C GLU A 146 -12.50 -5.95 -8.80
N LYS A 147 -12.76 -4.64 -8.62
CA LYS A 147 -11.98 -3.78 -7.73
C LYS A 147 -12.01 -4.28 -6.27
N GLN A 148 -13.20 -4.66 -5.78
CA GLN A 148 -13.37 -5.15 -4.41
C GLN A 148 -12.60 -6.45 -4.16
N THR A 149 -12.58 -7.35 -5.15
CA THR A 149 -11.84 -8.61 -5.05
C THR A 149 -10.33 -8.42 -5.14
N ASP A 150 -9.86 -7.44 -5.93
CA ASP A 150 -8.43 -7.10 -6.01
C ASP A 150 -7.93 -6.45 -4.71
N GLU A 151 -8.67 -5.48 -4.17
CA GLU A 151 -8.34 -4.84 -2.87
C GLU A 151 -8.28 -5.88 -1.75
N LEU A 152 -9.27 -6.78 -1.69
CA LEU A 152 -9.29 -7.85 -0.71
C LEU A 152 -8.13 -8.85 -0.90
N ARG A 153 -7.77 -9.17 -2.14
CA ARG A 153 -6.61 -10.04 -2.43
C ARG A 153 -5.31 -9.42 -1.91
N GLU A 154 -5.12 -8.11 -2.09
CA GLU A 154 -3.97 -7.40 -1.55
C GLU A 154 -3.93 -7.47 -0.02
N GLU A 155 -5.06 -7.24 0.66
CA GLU A 155 -5.15 -7.37 2.12
C GLU A 155 -4.79 -8.79 2.59
N ILE A 156 -5.29 -9.82 1.91
CA ILE A 156 -4.95 -11.22 2.21
C ILE A 156 -3.45 -11.47 2.04
N VAL A 157 -2.80 -10.91 1.01
CA VAL A 157 -1.35 -11.08 0.80
C VAL A 157 -0.53 -10.39 1.90
N LEU A 158 -0.98 -9.22 2.34
CA LEU A 158 -0.29 -8.41 3.36
C LEU A 158 -0.57 -8.91 4.78
N PHE A 159 -1.61 -9.73 4.97
CA PHE A 159 -1.90 -10.33 6.26
C PHE A 159 -0.73 -11.25 6.70
N PRO A 160 -0.27 -11.15 7.96
CA PRO A 160 0.98 -11.77 8.40
C PRO A 160 0.90 -13.29 8.65
N TRP A 161 0.25 -14.05 7.76
CA TRP A 161 -0.09 -15.46 7.94
C TRP A 161 1.01 -16.31 8.63
N PRO A 162 0.64 -17.18 9.59
CA PRO A 162 1.60 -18.03 10.28
C PRO A 162 2.28 -19.04 9.35
N ALA A 163 1.63 -19.47 8.26
CA ALA A 163 2.18 -20.40 7.27
C ALA A 163 2.32 -19.73 5.89
N ILE A 164 3.53 -19.32 5.50
CA ILE A 164 3.80 -18.74 4.18
C ILE A 164 5.00 -19.45 3.52
N THR A 165 4.85 -19.81 2.25
CA THR A 165 5.97 -20.28 1.44
C THR A 165 6.63 -19.09 0.73
N LYS A 166 7.78 -18.64 1.21
CA LYS A 166 8.53 -17.52 0.60
C LYS A 166 9.23 -17.97 -0.68
N LYS A 167 9.06 -17.22 -1.77
CA LYS A 167 9.77 -17.44 -3.03
C LYS A 167 11.04 -16.61 -3.03
N THR A 168 12.18 -17.20 -2.67
CA THR A 168 13.48 -16.52 -2.76
C THR A 168 13.95 -16.49 -4.22
N HIS A 169 14.09 -15.31 -4.81
CA HIS A 169 15.05 -15.15 -5.89
C HIS A 169 16.45 -15.36 -5.33
N ALA A 170 17.18 -16.35 -5.83
CA ALA A 170 18.58 -16.55 -5.46
C ALA A 170 19.36 -15.24 -5.70
N PRO A 171 20.18 -14.77 -4.74
CA PRO A 171 21.02 -13.60 -4.96
C PRO A 171 22.00 -13.89 -6.10
N LEU A 172 22.13 -12.93 -7.02
CA LEU A 172 23.21 -12.87 -8.00
C LEU A 172 24.53 -12.70 -7.24
N GLY A 173 25.21 -13.80 -6.94
CA GLY A 173 26.55 -13.79 -6.39
C GLY A 173 26.76 -14.88 -5.36
N GLU A 174 27.10 -16.08 -5.84
CA GLU A 174 28.03 -17.06 -5.24
C GLU A 174 27.68 -18.47 -5.74
N ALA A 175 28.27 -18.86 -6.87
CA ALA A 175 28.53 -20.27 -7.18
C ALA A 175 29.47 -20.37 -8.39
N ASN A 176 30.74 -20.02 -8.19
CA ASN A 176 31.79 -20.72 -8.93
C ASN A 176 31.93 -22.11 -8.27
N LYS A 177 31.23 -23.11 -8.82
CA LYS A 177 31.65 -24.51 -8.81
C LYS A 177 30.75 -25.33 -9.75
N THR A 178 31.30 -25.62 -10.92
CA THR A 178 31.12 -26.82 -11.75
C THR A 178 29.78 -27.54 -11.61
N ILE A 179 28.84 -27.24 -12.50
CA ILE A 179 27.77 -28.15 -12.88
C ILE A 179 27.73 -28.20 -14.41
N ASP A 180 27.61 -29.42 -14.91
CA ASP A 180 27.78 -29.86 -16.29
C ASP A 180 26.81 -29.16 -17.27
N LYS A 181 27.30 -28.82 -18.45
CA LYS A 181 26.58 -27.95 -19.41
C LYS A 181 25.38 -28.62 -20.09
N ASP A 182 25.28 -29.95 -20.04
CA ASP A 182 24.32 -30.69 -20.85
C ASP A 182 22.94 -30.88 -20.19
N SER A 183 22.78 -30.60 -18.89
CA SER A 183 21.47 -30.70 -18.19
C SER A 183 20.67 -29.39 -18.12
N LEU A 184 21.25 -28.26 -18.56
CA LEU A 184 20.67 -26.92 -18.45
C LEU A 184 19.84 -26.51 -19.68
N ASP A 185 20.01 -27.21 -20.81
CA ASP A 185 19.29 -26.92 -22.04
C ASP A 185 17.93 -27.65 -22.11
N GLU A 186 17.77 -28.83 -21.49
CA GLU A 186 16.47 -29.55 -21.46
C GLU A 186 15.44 -28.86 -20.54
N MET A 187 15.83 -28.33 -19.38
CA MET A 187 14.89 -27.64 -18.46
C MET A 187 14.46 -26.24 -18.95
N ARG A 188 15.30 -25.56 -19.74
CA ARG A 188 14.95 -24.24 -20.32
C ARG A 188 13.97 -24.36 -21.48
N LEU A 189 14.05 -25.43 -22.26
CA LEU A 189 13.13 -25.69 -23.37
C LEU A 189 11.72 -26.02 -22.87
N ASP A 190 11.59 -26.78 -21.79
CA ASP A 190 10.30 -27.18 -21.21
C ASP A 190 9.49 -26.02 -20.61
N SER A 191 10.16 -25.03 -20.00
CA SER A 191 9.53 -23.82 -19.45
C SER A 191 9.13 -22.84 -20.56
N LEU A 192 9.98 -22.66 -21.58
CA LEU A 192 9.68 -21.79 -22.71
C LEU A 192 8.60 -22.37 -23.62
N GLU A 193 8.52 -23.70 -23.78
CA GLU A 193 7.41 -24.34 -24.51
C GLU A 193 6.07 -24.24 -23.77
N ARG A 194 6.05 -24.32 -22.43
CA ARG A 194 4.84 -24.07 -21.63
C ARG A 194 4.38 -22.62 -21.71
N ASP A 195 5.29 -21.66 -21.59
CA ASP A 195 4.97 -20.23 -21.70
C ASP A 195 4.53 -19.85 -23.13
N MET A 196 5.16 -20.43 -24.15
CA MET A 196 4.75 -20.24 -25.55
C MET A 196 3.42 -20.92 -25.89
N ASN A 197 3.08 -22.05 -25.27
CA ASN A 197 1.76 -22.68 -25.41
C ASN A 197 0.66 -21.92 -24.66
N MET A 198 0.95 -21.31 -23.51
CA MET A 198 0.01 -20.39 -22.85
C MET A 198 -0.26 -19.14 -23.70
N LEU A 199 0.78 -18.56 -24.30
CA LEU A 199 0.64 -17.41 -25.21
C LEU A 199 -0.09 -17.76 -26.52
N ARG A 200 0.10 -18.98 -27.05
CA ARG A 200 -0.63 -19.46 -28.25
C ARG A 200 -2.11 -19.74 -27.94
N THR A 201 -2.43 -20.28 -26.76
CA THR A 201 -3.80 -20.54 -26.31
C THR A 201 -4.54 -19.23 -26.02
N ALA A 202 -3.87 -18.24 -25.40
CA ALA A 202 -4.40 -16.89 -25.21
C ALA A 202 -4.63 -16.16 -26.55
N ARG A 203 -3.76 -16.37 -27.54
CA ARG A 203 -3.89 -15.77 -28.89
C ARG A 203 -5.00 -16.43 -29.72
N ALA A 204 -5.27 -17.72 -29.53
CA ALA A 204 -6.36 -18.44 -30.20
C ALA A 204 -7.75 -18.04 -29.66
N ASN A 205 -7.87 -17.78 -28.36
CA ASN A 205 -9.14 -17.36 -27.75
C ASN A 205 -9.49 -15.87 -28.02
N HIS A 206 -8.50 -15.04 -28.38
CA HIS A 206 -8.73 -13.63 -28.70
C HIS A 206 -9.03 -13.33 -30.18
N LEU A 207 -9.03 -14.36 -31.04
CA LEU A 207 -9.27 -14.26 -32.49
C LEU A 207 -10.76 -14.32 -32.88
N TYR A 208 -11.69 -14.45 -31.91
CA TYR A 208 -13.13 -14.61 -32.16
C TYR A 208 -14.03 -13.42 -31.79
N SER A 209 -13.50 -12.30 -31.31
CA SER A 209 -14.25 -11.04 -31.23
C SER A 209 -13.54 -9.97 -32.04
N GLY A 210 -14.02 -9.79 -33.27
CA GLY A 210 -13.49 -8.76 -34.17
C GLY A 210 -13.74 -7.38 -33.61
N GLU A 211 -12.68 -6.60 -33.42
CA GLU A 211 -12.69 -5.15 -33.53
C GLU A 211 -11.26 -4.60 -33.70
N LYS A 212 -11.20 -3.44 -34.34
CA LYS A 212 -10.13 -2.95 -35.21
C LYS A 212 -8.81 -2.64 -34.51
N ASN A 213 -7.72 -2.78 -35.28
CA ASN A 213 -6.35 -2.38 -34.96
C ASN A 213 -6.24 -0.90 -34.51
N LEU A 214 -6.12 -0.66 -33.20
CA LEU A 214 -5.62 0.60 -32.67
C LEU A 214 -4.08 0.65 -32.75
N SER A 215 -3.55 1.82 -33.07
CA SER A 215 -2.10 2.05 -33.26
C SER A 215 -1.34 1.93 -31.93
N ALA A 216 -0.03 1.71 -32.00
CA ALA A 216 0.83 1.59 -30.81
C ALA A 216 0.79 2.85 -29.91
N GLU A 217 0.53 4.02 -30.50
CA GLU A 217 0.37 5.28 -29.75
C GLU A 217 -0.95 5.33 -28.97
N GLU A 218 -2.03 4.79 -29.51
CA GLU A 218 -3.33 4.71 -28.83
C GLU A 218 -3.32 3.67 -27.70
N LYS A 219 -2.55 2.57 -27.85
CA LYS A 219 -2.32 1.57 -26.80
C LYS A 219 -1.47 2.12 -25.65
N GLY A 220 -0.45 2.93 -25.95
CA GLY A 220 0.35 3.63 -24.94
C GLY A 220 -0.46 4.64 -24.14
N LEU A 221 -1.34 5.41 -24.82
CA LEU A 221 -2.21 6.38 -24.16
C LEU A 221 -3.29 5.71 -23.29
N ARG A 222 -3.76 4.51 -23.67
CA ARG A 222 -4.70 3.71 -22.87
C ARG A 222 -4.03 3.08 -21.64
N LEU A 223 -2.80 2.58 -21.78
CA LEU A 223 -2.02 2.07 -20.65
C LEU A 223 -1.66 3.17 -19.64
N GLN A 224 -1.37 4.40 -20.09
CA GLN A 224 -1.21 5.56 -19.21
C GLN A 224 -2.52 6.01 -18.54
N LYS A 225 -3.67 5.86 -19.22
CA LYS A 225 -5.00 6.13 -18.61
C LYS A 225 -5.41 5.05 -17.62
N ILE A 226 -5.08 3.78 -17.88
CA ILE A 226 -5.32 2.65 -16.98
C ILE A 226 -4.38 2.71 -15.77
N SER A 227 -3.11 3.10 -15.93
CA SER A 227 -2.19 3.31 -14.80
C SER A 227 -2.58 4.52 -13.96
N ARG A 228 -3.13 5.60 -14.56
CA ARG A 228 -3.71 6.73 -13.81
C ARG A 228 -5.03 6.39 -13.12
N ALA A 229 -5.80 5.44 -13.64
CA ALA A 229 -7.06 4.98 -13.03
C ALA A 229 -6.81 3.95 -11.90
N ALA A 230 -5.78 3.11 -12.02
CA ALA A 230 -5.37 2.15 -10.98
C ALA A 230 -4.80 2.83 -9.72
N PHE A 231 -4.34 4.07 -9.84
CA PHE A 231 -3.91 4.92 -8.73
C PHE A 231 -4.91 6.02 -8.37
N SER A 232 -6.13 6.02 -8.94
CA SER A 232 -7.12 7.01 -8.55
C SER A 232 -7.64 6.66 -7.17
N VAL A 233 -7.05 7.29 -6.16
CA VAL A 233 -7.56 7.23 -4.81
C VAL A 233 -8.99 7.75 -4.84
N ASN A 234 -9.94 7.00 -4.28
CA ASN A 234 -11.34 7.42 -4.27
C ASN A 234 -11.45 8.70 -3.42
N ARG A 235 -11.49 9.87 -4.07
CA ARG A 235 -11.42 11.19 -3.42
C ARG A 235 -12.48 11.41 -2.33
N SER A 236 -13.53 10.59 -2.30
CA SER A 236 -14.60 10.65 -1.29
C SER A 236 -14.29 9.95 0.04
N LEU A 237 -13.22 9.14 0.12
CA LEU A 237 -12.85 8.39 1.34
C LEU A 237 -11.50 8.82 1.93
N VAL A 238 -10.73 9.63 1.21
CA VAL A 238 -9.46 10.17 1.72
C VAL A 238 -9.74 11.33 2.65
N ASN A 239 -9.52 11.12 3.94
CA ASN A 239 -9.50 12.24 4.87
C ASN A 239 -8.18 13.01 4.67
N THR A 240 -8.27 14.19 4.08
CA THR A 240 -7.14 15.10 3.87
C THR A 240 -7.27 16.30 4.81
N PHE A 241 -6.22 16.57 5.59
CA PHE A 241 -6.16 17.72 6.48
C PHE A 241 -4.77 18.35 6.47
N LYS A 242 -4.68 19.63 6.84
CA LYS A 242 -3.39 20.31 6.98
C LYS A 242 -2.70 19.90 8.27
N TYR A 243 -1.39 19.67 8.21
CA TYR A 243 -0.64 19.30 9.39
C TYR A 243 -0.54 20.48 10.38
N ALA A 244 -1.06 20.32 11.59
CA ALA A 244 -1.19 21.41 12.55
C ALA A 244 0.16 22.04 13.00
N LYS A 245 1.26 21.29 12.93
CA LYS A 245 2.59 21.77 13.33
C LYS A 245 3.35 22.49 12.21
N GLN A 246 2.94 22.29 10.95
CA GLN A 246 3.56 22.89 9.78
C GLN A 246 2.55 23.05 8.64
N ASP A 247 2.32 24.30 8.26
CA ASP A 247 1.30 24.76 7.31
C ASP A 247 1.54 24.40 5.84
N GLN A 248 2.78 24.06 5.47
CA GLN A 248 3.15 23.62 4.12
C GLN A 248 2.75 22.17 3.81
N LEU A 249 2.35 21.39 4.82
CA LEU A 249 2.13 19.95 4.68
C LEU A 249 0.65 19.58 4.78
N TYR A 250 0.28 18.63 3.94
CA TYR A 250 -1.00 17.96 3.94
C TYR A 250 -0.81 16.50 4.32
N VAL A 251 -1.75 15.99 5.09
CA VAL A 251 -1.80 14.62 5.57
C VAL A 251 -3.01 13.97 4.92
N HIS A 252 -2.78 12.86 4.22
CA HIS A 252 -3.81 12.13 3.49
C HIS A 252 -3.95 10.75 4.11
N GLN A 253 -4.99 10.56 4.91
CA GLN A 253 -5.32 9.26 5.47
C GLN A 253 -6.01 8.44 4.38
N LEU A 254 -5.26 7.51 3.79
CA LEU A 254 -5.77 6.66 2.70
C LEU A 254 -6.56 5.48 3.26
N ASN A 255 -6.07 4.90 4.35
CA ASN A 255 -6.71 3.84 5.11
C ASN A 255 -6.17 3.85 6.57
N ASN A 256 -6.53 2.82 7.34
CA ASN A 256 -6.17 2.67 8.74
C ASN A 256 -4.67 2.35 9.00
N GLU A 257 -3.91 2.04 7.95
CA GLU A 257 -2.50 1.64 8.06
C GLU A 257 -1.53 2.63 7.39
N ILE A 258 -2.00 3.35 6.36
CA ILE A 258 -1.19 4.19 5.49
C ILE A 258 -1.77 5.61 5.48
N THR A 259 -0.99 6.51 6.04
CA THR A 259 -1.23 7.95 5.94
C THR A 259 -0.08 8.58 5.16
N LYS A 260 -0.37 9.18 4.00
CA LYS A 260 0.64 9.88 3.20
C LYS A 260 0.82 11.30 3.72
N VAL A 261 2.04 11.83 3.62
CA VAL A 261 2.34 13.24 3.89
C VAL A 261 2.86 13.85 2.60
N SER A 262 2.32 14.99 2.19
CA SER A 262 2.69 15.66 0.94
C SER A 262 2.71 17.18 1.07
N PHE A 263 3.34 17.86 0.11
CA PHE A 263 3.27 19.33 -0.03
C PHE A 263 2.02 19.80 -0.78
N SER A 264 1.15 18.88 -1.24
CA SER A 264 -0.02 19.19 -2.05
C SER A 264 -1.31 18.81 -1.33
N GLU A 265 -2.37 19.57 -1.56
CA GLU A 265 -3.71 19.17 -1.10
C GLU A 265 -4.25 17.96 -1.87
N ASP A 266 -3.71 17.66 -3.06
CA ASP A 266 -4.14 16.54 -3.89
C ASP A 266 -3.42 15.23 -3.48
N PRO A 267 -4.13 14.21 -2.98
CA PRO A 267 -3.53 12.95 -2.50
C PRO A 267 -2.87 12.10 -3.60
N ASP A 268 -3.15 12.40 -4.88
CA ASP A 268 -2.55 11.70 -6.03
C ASP A 268 -1.15 12.23 -6.37
N LYS A 269 -0.76 13.38 -5.79
CA LYS A 269 0.56 13.97 -5.99
C LYS A 269 1.63 13.19 -5.25
N LEU A 270 2.87 13.33 -5.71
CA LEU A 270 4.01 12.63 -5.13
C LEU A 270 4.15 13.00 -3.64
N ALA A 271 3.99 11.99 -2.77
CA ALA A 271 4.11 12.15 -1.34
C ALA A 271 5.58 12.25 -0.90
N ILE A 272 5.84 13.04 0.13
CA ILE A 272 7.14 13.16 0.82
C ILE A 272 7.49 11.84 1.51
N GLY A 273 6.47 11.15 2.02
CA GLY A 273 6.61 9.88 2.70
C GLY A 273 5.27 9.39 3.24
N ALA A 274 5.34 8.35 4.06
CA ALA A 274 4.18 7.76 4.70
C ALA A 274 4.39 7.60 6.20
N LEU A 275 3.30 7.66 6.95
CA LEU A 275 3.24 7.37 8.37
C LEU A 275 2.64 5.99 8.58
N LYS A 276 3.13 5.26 9.59
CA LYS A 276 2.62 3.94 9.99
C LYS A 276 1.42 4.08 10.94
N GLY A 277 0.29 3.46 10.60
CA GLY A 277 -0.86 3.28 11.51
C GLY A 277 -1.91 4.38 11.46
N LEU A 278 -2.93 4.23 12.31
CA LEU A 278 -4.12 5.09 12.39
C LEU A 278 -3.83 6.33 13.22
N ILE A 279 -4.12 7.50 12.68
CA ILE A 279 -3.64 8.77 13.22
C ILE A 279 -4.80 9.64 13.67
N ASN A 280 -4.78 10.03 14.94
CA ASN A 280 -5.65 11.09 15.45
C ASN A 280 -5.05 12.45 15.06
N GLU A 281 -5.80 13.26 14.29
CA GLU A 281 -5.39 14.57 13.76
C GLU A 281 -4.82 15.51 14.84
N LYS A 282 -5.39 15.51 16.05
CA LYS A 282 -5.02 16.47 17.11
C LYS A 282 -3.69 16.17 17.79
N ASP A 283 -3.28 14.90 17.79
CA ASP A 283 -2.10 14.41 18.49
C ASP A 283 -1.00 13.92 17.54
N LEU A 284 -1.19 14.10 16.23
CA LEU A 284 -0.21 13.72 15.23
C LEU A 284 1.09 14.51 15.45
N LEU A 285 2.16 13.76 15.74
CA LEU A 285 3.53 14.24 15.70
C LEU A 285 4.32 13.35 14.75
N ILE A 286 4.79 13.95 13.66
CA ILE A 286 5.67 13.26 12.70
C ILE A 286 7.08 13.21 13.30
N SER A 287 7.64 11.99 13.41
CA SER A 287 8.97 11.73 13.93
C SER A 287 9.67 10.63 13.13
N PRO A 288 10.98 10.45 13.29
CA PRO A 288 11.72 9.39 12.59
C PRO A 288 11.21 7.98 12.89
N ASP A 289 10.56 7.78 14.05
CA ASP A 289 10.06 6.47 14.47
C ASP A 289 8.80 6.05 13.70
N ASN A 290 7.99 7.03 13.26
CA ASN A 290 6.72 6.78 12.58
C ASN A 290 6.72 7.17 11.10
N PHE A 291 7.75 7.86 10.61
CA PHE A 291 7.85 8.34 9.23
C PHE A 291 8.73 7.43 8.36
N ILE A 292 8.22 7.08 7.19
CA ILE A 292 8.93 6.35 6.13
C ILE A 292 9.14 7.32 4.97
N GLU A 293 10.40 7.60 4.66
CA GLU A 293 10.78 8.50 3.57
C GLU A 293 10.48 7.93 2.19
N ASN A 294 9.99 8.78 1.28
CA ASN A 294 9.86 8.42 -0.13
C ASN A 294 11.11 8.84 -0.91
N LYS A 295 11.87 7.87 -1.40
CA LYS A 295 13.10 8.12 -2.18
C LYS A 295 12.83 8.80 -3.52
N ASP A 296 11.68 8.56 -4.14
CA ASP A 296 11.33 9.22 -5.40
C ASP A 296 11.11 10.71 -5.20
N PHE A 297 10.56 11.09 -4.04
CA PHE A 297 10.42 12.50 -3.65
C PHE A 297 11.77 13.19 -3.43
N LEU A 298 12.75 12.51 -2.83
CA LEU A 298 14.10 13.06 -2.68
C LEU A 298 14.72 13.44 -4.02
N ASN A 299 14.52 12.63 -5.06
CA ASN A 299 15.03 12.95 -6.41
C ASN A 299 14.41 14.24 -6.96
N VAL A 300 13.10 14.42 -6.77
CA VAL A 300 12.41 15.66 -7.19
C VAL A 300 12.91 16.85 -6.37
N LEU A 301 13.07 16.69 -5.06
CA LEU A 301 13.60 17.71 -4.16
C LEU A 301 14.99 18.19 -4.61
N HIS A 302 15.94 17.26 -4.77
CA HIS A 302 17.31 17.60 -5.19
C HIS A 302 17.33 18.27 -6.57
N LYS A 303 16.48 17.80 -7.50
CA LYS A 303 16.34 18.46 -8.81
C LYS A 303 15.80 19.88 -8.68
N THR A 304 14.77 20.12 -7.87
CA THR A 304 14.22 21.47 -7.65
C THR A 304 15.30 22.40 -7.05
N TYR A 305 16.08 21.91 -6.08
CA TYR A 305 17.20 22.67 -5.51
C TYR A 305 18.26 23.01 -6.56
N SER A 306 18.66 22.03 -7.38
CA SER A 306 19.60 22.26 -8.49
C SER A 306 19.12 23.37 -9.44
N ASP A 307 17.85 23.31 -9.84
CA ASP A 307 17.29 24.20 -10.87
C ASP A 307 16.95 25.62 -10.35
N HIS A 308 16.70 25.76 -9.05
CA HIS A 308 16.07 26.96 -8.49
C HIS A 308 16.75 27.57 -7.27
N ALA A 309 17.67 26.90 -6.57
CA ALA A 309 18.27 27.46 -5.34
C ALA A 309 18.94 28.82 -5.56
N HIS A 310 19.57 29.03 -6.72
CA HIS A 310 20.21 30.29 -7.10
C HIS A 310 19.22 31.46 -7.33
N LYS A 311 17.91 31.22 -7.30
CA LYS A 311 16.84 32.21 -7.49
C LYS A 311 16.10 32.53 -6.19
N ASP A 312 16.29 31.73 -5.15
CA ASP A 312 15.65 31.96 -3.86
C ASP A 312 16.32 33.14 -3.14
N GLN A 313 15.54 34.15 -2.78
CA GLN A 313 16.06 35.33 -2.09
C GLN A 313 16.71 34.98 -0.74
N ALA A 314 16.19 34.00 -0.01
CA ALA A 314 16.75 33.62 1.28
C ALA A 314 18.18 33.08 1.12
N TYR A 315 18.39 32.16 0.18
CA TYR A 315 19.74 31.65 -0.12
C TYR A 315 20.63 32.69 -0.80
N ILE A 316 20.08 33.60 -1.62
CA ILE A 316 20.87 34.69 -2.21
C ILE A 316 21.42 35.62 -1.12
N TYR A 317 20.62 35.95 -0.09
CA TYR A 317 21.11 36.75 1.03
C TYR A 317 22.16 36.01 1.85
N ASP A 318 21.96 34.71 2.10
CA ASP A 318 22.94 33.90 2.81
C ASP A 318 24.26 33.80 2.04
N ALA A 319 24.21 33.67 0.71
CA ALA A 319 25.37 33.54 -0.16
C ALA A 319 26.34 34.73 -0.09
N LEU A 320 25.86 35.93 0.28
CA LEU A 320 26.72 37.10 0.51
C LEU A 320 27.80 36.85 1.57
N ASN A 321 27.58 35.89 2.48
CA ASN A 321 28.52 35.52 3.53
C ASN A 321 29.51 34.41 3.12
N TYR A 322 29.39 33.85 1.92
CA TYR A 322 30.13 32.65 1.47
C TYR A 322 30.97 32.88 0.20
N ALA A 323 31.37 34.11 -0.11
CA ALA A 323 32.13 34.42 -1.33
C ALA A 323 33.37 33.52 -1.53
N ASN A 324 33.52 32.94 -2.73
CA ASN A 324 34.54 31.94 -3.11
C ASN A 324 34.54 30.66 -2.27
N ASN A 325 33.39 30.25 -1.72
CA ASN A 325 33.28 29.05 -0.91
C ASN A 325 32.01 28.26 -1.25
N HIS A 326 31.90 27.04 -0.72
CA HIS A 326 30.67 26.27 -0.77
C HIS A 326 29.75 26.69 0.35
N MET A 327 28.48 26.91 0.02
CA MET A 327 27.41 27.24 0.96
C MET A 327 26.50 26.02 1.13
N ALA A 328 26.17 25.71 2.39
CA ALA A 328 25.18 24.69 2.72
C ALA A 328 23.77 25.25 2.51
N LEU A 329 22.93 24.49 1.80
CA LEU A 329 21.51 24.79 1.65
C LEU A 329 20.74 24.01 2.71
N SER A 330 20.37 24.69 3.80
CA SER A 330 19.54 24.10 4.85
C SER A 330 18.10 23.94 4.39
N ASP A 331 17.41 22.95 4.96
CA ASP A 331 15.98 23.05 5.07
C ASP A 331 15.56 23.77 6.37
N TYR A 332 14.37 24.34 6.36
CA TYR A 332 13.86 25.19 7.43
C TYR A 332 13.24 24.38 8.57
N LYS A 333 13.63 23.09 8.74
CA LYS A 333 13.22 22.26 9.88
C LYS A 333 13.60 22.92 11.21
N LYS A 334 14.85 23.41 11.25
CA LYS A 334 15.43 24.09 12.39
C LYS A 334 15.80 25.51 11.99
N ILE A 335 15.16 26.48 12.64
CA ILE A 335 15.56 27.88 12.51
C ILE A 335 16.84 28.07 13.32
N LEU A 336 17.92 28.40 12.63
CA LEU A 336 19.21 28.69 13.24
C LEU A 336 19.08 29.93 14.14
N LYS A 337 19.68 29.86 15.33
CA LYS A 337 19.55 30.92 16.35
C LYS A 337 20.56 32.04 16.13
N TYR A 338 21.69 31.73 15.50
CA TYR A 338 22.78 32.66 15.28
C TYR A 338 23.16 32.72 13.79
N MET A 339 23.62 33.88 13.33
CA MET A 339 23.98 34.10 11.92
C MET A 339 25.17 33.26 11.45
N ASP A 340 26.06 32.86 12.35
CA ASP A 340 27.25 32.05 12.10
C ASP A 340 27.02 30.56 12.37
N GLU A 341 25.83 30.18 12.82
CA GLU A 341 25.45 28.79 13.02
C GLU A 341 25.33 28.11 11.65
N ARG A 342 25.86 26.90 11.54
CA ARG A 342 25.71 26.08 10.33
C ARG A 342 24.63 25.05 10.56
N PRO A 343 23.80 24.73 9.54
CA PRO A 343 22.88 23.62 9.65
C PRO A 343 23.66 22.33 9.89
N GLU A 344 23.07 21.45 10.69
CA GLU A 344 23.57 20.08 10.81
C GLU A 344 23.47 19.37 9.46
N THR A 345 24.33 18.37 9.25
CA THR A 345 24.41 17.67 7.95
C THR A 345 23.06 17.03 7.59
N GLN A 346 22.32 16.49 8.55
CA GLN A 346 20.99 15.91 8.33
C GLN A 346 19.90 16.93 7.96
N ASN A 347 20.14 18.22 8.20
CA ASN A 347 19.28 19.35 7.82
C ASN A 347 19.80 20.09 6.58
N THR A 348 20.91 19.64 6.00
CA THR A 348 21.50 20.26 4.80
C THR A 348 21.06 19.46 3.59
N VAL A 349 20.21 20.04 2.73
CA VAL A 349 19.71 19.37 1.51
C VAL A 349 20.83 19.17 0.50
N GLY A 350 21.78 20.09 0.43
CA GLY A 350 22.94 20.02 -0.44
C GLY A 350 23.83 21.24 -0.32
N TYR A 351 24.77 21.37 -1.24
CA TYR A 351 25.75 22.45 -1.28
C TYR A 351 25.75 23.14 -2.64
N VAL A 352 26.12 24.41 -2.66
CA VAL A 352 26.33 25.17 -3.90
C VAL A 352 27.62 25.97 -3.82
N LEU A 353 28.25 26.20 -4.96
CA LEU A 353 29.40 27.09 -5.06
C LEU A 353 28.92 28.54 -5.12
N VAL A 354 29.59 29.42 -4.37
CA VAL A 354 29.36 30.86 -4.40
C VAL A 354 30.57 31.56 -5.00
N ASP A 355 30.33 32.45 -5.95
CA ASP A 355 31.39 33.20 -6.64
C ASP A 355 32.00 34.31 -5.77
N ASN A 356 32.97 35.04 -6.34
CA ASN A 356 33.65 36.13 -5.66
C ASN A 356 32.76 37.37 -5.38
N LYS A 357 31.56 37.42 -5.95
CA LYS A 357 30.57 38.49 -5.75
C LYS A 357 29.47 38.09 -4.77
N GLY A 358 29.53 36.89 -4.21
CA GLY A 358 28.49 36.37 -3.32
C GLY A 358 27.26 35.86 -4.09
N ALA A 359 27.37 35.59 -5.39
CA ALA A 359 26.30 35.00 -6.18
C ALA A 359 26.44 33.47 -6.23
N ILE A 360 25.33 32.77 -6.07
CA ILE A 360 25.28 31.31 -6.23
C ILE A 360 25.54 30.97 -7.70
N VAL A 361 26.53 30.12 -7.96
CA VAL A 361 26.87 29.65 -9.30
C VAL A 361 25.78 28.66 -9.76
N PRO A 362 25.06 28.92 -10.87
CA PRO A 362 24.10 27.96 -11.40
C PRO A 362 24.76 26.62 -11.73
N ASP A 363 24.00 25.53 -11.64
CA ASP A 363 24.44 24.15 -11.93
C ASP A 363 25.61 23.64 -11.05
N SER A 364 25.95 24.36 -9.97
CA SER A 364 26.97 23.95 -8.99
C SER A 364 26.42 23.14 -7.81
N TYR A 365 25.15 22.74 -7.90
CA TYR A 365 24.48 22.04 -6.82
C TYR A 365 25.05 20.63 -6.64
N GLU A 366 25.43 20.30 -5.41
CA GLU A 366 25.86 18.99 -4.99
C GLU A 366 24.91 18.44 -3.92
N GLN A 367 24.35 17.26 -4.18
CA GLN A 367 23.47 16.57 -3.25
C GLN A 367 24.22 16.13 -1.99
N ASN A 368 23.56 16.24 -0.84
CA ASN A 368 24.04 15.65 0.40
C ASN A 368 23.37 14.28 0.64
N ASP A 369 24.14 13.20 0.53
CA ASP A 369 23.64 11.82 0.71
C ASP A 369 23.22 11.48 2.14
N THR A 370 23.60 12.30 3.12
CA THR A 370 23.23 12.10 4.53
C THR A 370 21.99 12.88 4.95
N TYR A 371 21.40 13.64 4.02
CA TYR A 371 20.17 14.38 4.26
C TYR A 371 18.98 13.43 4.49
N THR A 372 18.14 13.78 5.46
CA THR A 372 16.92 13.04 5.80
C THR A 372 15.73 13.99 5.79
N LEU A 373 14.61 13.55 5.23
CA LEU A 373 13.35 14.30 5.22
C LEU A 373 12.78 14.46 6.64
N CYS A 374 12.99 13.49 7.52
CA CYS A 374 12.55 13.58 8.92
C CYS A 374 13.66 13.14 9.90
N ASN A 375 13.91 13.98 10.91
CA ASN A 375 14.85 13.70 12.00
C ASN A 375 14.31 14.27 13.32
N ILE A 376 15.16 14.35 14.35
CA ILE A 376 14.77 14.89 15.67
C ILE A 376 14.32 16.36 15.64
N ASP A 377 14.72 17.12 14.62
CA ASP A 377 14.33 18.52 14.45
C ASP A 377 12.96 18.66 13.75
N GLY A 378 12.43 17.58 13.18
CA GLY A 378 11.09 17.52 12.58
C GLY A 378 11.07 16.96 11.16
N ILE A 379 9.97 17.18 10.45
CA ILE A 379 9.80 16.86 9.04
C ILE A 379 10.15 18.07 8.16
N ILE A 380 10.66 17.81 6.95
CA ILE A 380 11.12 18.80 5.97
C ILE A 380 10.21 20.03 5.89
N LYS A 381 10.83 21.21 5.96
CA LYS A 381 10.20 22.50 5.72
C LYS A 381 11.04 23.32 4.76
N LEU A 382 10.41 24.00 3.81
CA LEU A 382 11.11 24.75 2.77
C LEU A 382 10.85 26.25 2.93
N SER A 383 11.64 27.08 2.25
CA SER A 383 11.25 28.47 2.00
C SER A 383 9.99 28.48 1.12
N ASP A 384 9.22 29.57 1.18
CA ASP A 384 7.98 29.69 0.39
C ASP A 384 8.27 29.55 -1.12
N PHE A 385 9.38 30.12 -1.59
CA PHE A 385 9.80 30.02 -2.99
C PHE A 385 10.15 28.58 -3.39
N MET A 386 10.91 27.85 -2.57
CA MET A 386 11.24 26.46 -2.87
C MET A 386 10.03 25.54 -2.76
N ALA A 387 9.12 25.79 -1.80
CA ALA A 387 7.86 25.07 -1.69
C ALA A 387 7.00 25.26 -2.94
N GLU A 388 6.88 26.48 -3.45
CA GLU A 388 6.16 26.80 -4.69
C GLU A 388 6.78 26.06 -5.89
N LYS A 389 8.11 26.15 -6.07
CA LYS A 389 8.81 25.47 -7.18
C LYS A 389 8.81 23.96 -7.07
N LEU A 390 8.79 23.43 -5.87
CA LEU A 390 8.61 22.01 -5.66
C LEU A 390 7.20 21.58 -6.08
N GLN A 391 6.16 22.29 -5.64
CA GLN A 391 4.76 21.98 -5.99
C GLN A 391 4.49 22.02 -7.50
N GLU A 392 5.17 22.88 -8.26
CA GLU A 392 5.10 22.91 -9.72
C GLU A 392 5.64 21.61 -10.38
N ASN A 393 6.51 20.88 -9.68
CA ASN A 393 7.19 19.67 -10.16
C ASN A 393 6.62 18.36 -9.59
N LEU A 394 5.68 18.43 -8.64
CA LEU A 394 4.88 17.30 -8.14
C LEU A 394 3.67 17.08 -9.04
#